data_AF-A0A3B6JRQ1-F1
#
_entry.id   AF-A0A3B6JRQ1-F1
#
_cell.length_a   1.000
_cell.length_b   1.000
_cell.length_c   1.000
_cell.angle_alpha   90.00
_cell.angle_beta   90.00
_cell.angle_gamma   90.00
#
_symmetry.space_group_name_H-M   'P 1'
#
loop_
_entity.id
_entity.type
_entity.pdbx_description
1 polymer ?
#
loop_
_entity_poly.entity_id
_entity_poly.type
_entity_poly.pdbx_seq_one_letter_code
_entity_poly.pdbx_strand_id
1 'polypeptide(L)'
;MASSSSSVAIAAALLLCILAAHGHGCCAKRSGGGGKKAHSHHAPPHAHVGSPPPPAAIPPPPAANSSSNSTNVDAGGWLDARATWYGAPKGAGPDDNGGACGFKNVNLPPFSAMTSCGNEPLFKDGKGCGSCYQIRCVSAGHPACSGVPETVIITDMNYYPVSRFHFDLSGTAFGAMAKDGRNDELRHAGIIDMQFRRVPCQYPGLTVTFHVQHGSNPYYLAILVEYENGDGDVDQVDIMQSRPDVAGEGGMAPTGEWVPMTESWGSIWRMDTRRPMQGPFSLRITNESGKTLVADQVIPADWEPNEIYSSIIQFD
;
A
#
# COMPACT_ATOMS: atom_id res chain seq x y z
N MET A 1 -30.38 -62.01 -7.40
CA MET A 1 -29.10 -61.63 -8.06
C MET A 1 -28.64 -60.32 -7.43
N ALA A 2 -27.43 -60.32 -6.83
CA ALA A 2 -26.55 -59.19 -6.46
C ALA A 2 -27.15 -57.93 -5.78
N SER A 3 -26.59 -57.28 -4.77
CA SER A 3 -25.33 -57.40 -4.02
C SER A 3 -25.35 -56.33 -2.90
N SER A 4 -24.87 -56.67 -1.69
CA SER A 4 -23.89 -55.94 -0.86
C SER A 4 -23.86 -54.40 -0.84
N SER A 5 -23.58 -53.66 0.24
CA SER A 5 -23.39 -53.85 1.70
C SER A 5 -23.13 -52.45 2.29
N SER A 6 -23.27 -52.35 3.61
CA SER A 6 -22.45 -51.56 4.54
C SER A 6 -22.73 -50.07 4.79
N SER A 7 -23.26 -49.89 6.01
CA SER A 7 -23.23 -48.78 6.95
C SER A 7 -21.96 -47.92 6.99
N VAL A 8 -22.14 -46.61 7.17
CA VAL A 8 -21.22 -45.75 7.95
C VAL A 8 -22.05 -44.80 8.82
N ALA A 9 -21.86 -44.94 10.12
CA ALA A 9 -22.34 -44.01 11.14
C ALA A 9 -21.43 -42.78 11.18
N ILE A 10 -22.00 -41.58 11.33
CA ILE A 10 -21.23 -40.37 11.69
C ILE A 10 -21.74 -39.88 13.03
N ALA A 11 -20.81 -39.92 13.99
CA ALA A 11 -20.98 -39.50 15.37
C ALA A 11 -21.09 -37.97 15.48
N ALA A 12 -22.07 -37.50 16.26
CA ALA A 12 -22.11 -36.15 16.76
C ALA A 12 -21.16 -36.03 17.96
N ALA A 13 -20.20 -35.09 17.89
CA ALA A 13 -19.36 -34.72 19.02
C ALA A 13 -19.56 -33.22 19.30
N LEU A 14 -20.31 -32.93 20.38
CA LEU A 14 -20.23 -31.66 21.09
C LEU A 14 -18.87 -31.58 21.78
N LEU A 15 -18.14 -30.48 21.62
CA LEU A 15 -17.19 -30.02 22.64
C LEU A 15 -17.22 -28.49 22.74
N LEU A 16 -17.81 -28.01 23.83
CA LEU A 16 -17.53 -26.71 24.42
C LEU A 16 -16.10 -26.72 24.97
N CYS A 17 -15.32 -25.66 24.74
CA CYS A 17 -14.24 -25.25 25.63
C CYS A 17 -13.93 -23.74 25.50
N ILE A 18 -14.52 -22.98 26.43
CA ILE A 18 -13.90 -21.97 27.32
C ILE A 18 -13.04 -20.86 26.67
N LEU A 19 -13.62 -19.66 26.66
CA LEU A 19 -12.93 -18.37 26.62
C LEU A 19 -12.10 -18.16 27.90
N ALA A 20 -10.80 -17.95 27.75
CA ALA A 20 -9.93 -17.41 28.79
C ALA A 20 -9.10 -16.26 28.20
N ALA A 21 -9.67 -15.06 28.18
CA ALA A 21 -8.93 -13.83 27.92
C ALA A 21 -8.13 -13.46 29.18
N HIS A 22 -6.82 -13.70 29.16
CA HIS A 22 -5.89 -13.13 30.14
C HIS A 22 -5.18 -11.94 29.50
N GLY A 23 -5.62 -10.74 29.88
CA GLY A 23 -4.82 -9.53 29.72
C GLY A 23 -3.58 -9.62 30.60
N HIS A 24 -2.42 -9.33 30.02
CA HIS A 24 -1.21 -9.03 30.78
C HIS A 24 -0.68 -7.68 30.32
N GLY A 25 -0.99 -6.66 31.11
CA GLY A 25 -0.26 -5.40 31.07
C GLY A 25 1.14 -5.59 31.64
N CYS A 26 2.14 -5.08 30.93
CA CYS A 26 3.49 -4.93 31.45
C CYS A 26 3.56 -3.67 32.30
N CYS A 27 3.60 -3.83 33.62
CA CYS A 27 3.97 -2.79 34.56
C CYS A 27 5.27 -3.21 35.26
N ALA A 28 6.37 -2.47 35.03
CA ALA A 28 7.56 -2.56 35.85
C ALA A 28 7.61 -1.33 36.78
N LYS A 29 7.20 -1.52 38.04
CA LYS A 29 7.47 -0.59 39.15
C LYS A 29 8.77 -0.99 39.85
N ARG A 30 9.61 0.00 40.14
CA ARG A 30 10.64 -0.09 41.19
C ARG A 30 10.16 0.66 42.44
N SER A 31 10.52 0.09 43.58
CA SER A 31 10.03 0.35 44.94
C SER A 31 10.94 1.29 45.75
N GLY A 32 10.37 1.90 46.80
CA GLY A 32 11.03 2.50 47.96
C GLY A 32 10.50 3.92 48.25
N GLY A 33 9.81 4.28 49.34
CA GLY A 33 9.60 3.65 50.65
C GLY A 33 10.16 4.58 51.75
N GLY A 34 9.31 5.31 52.49
CA GLY A 34 9.73 6.11 53.66
C GLY A 34 8.68 7.12 54.15
N GLY A 35 8.17 6.94 55.36
CA GLY A 35 6.91 7.51 55.86
C GLY A 35 6.95 8.74 56.80
N LYS A 36 5.75 9.32 56.95
CA LYS A 36 5.08 9.98 58.11
C LYS A 36 5.73 11.20 58.80
N LYS A 37 5.05 12.36 58.77
CA LYS A 37 4.16 12.88 59.85
C LYS A 37 3.66 14.31 59.53
N ALA A 38 2.46 14.62 60.02
CA ALA A 38 1.71 15.83 59.77
C ALA A 38 2.09 17.00 60.70
N HIS A 39 2.09 18.22 60.16
CA HIS A 39 1.87 19.45 60.91
C HIS A 39 0.94 20.37 60.10
N SER A 40 -0.17 20.77 60.74
CA SER A 40 -1.04 21.88 60.34
C SER A 40 -0.24 23.19 60.41
N HIS A 41 -0.43 24.11 59.46
CA HIS A 41 -0.61 25.56 59.70
C HIS A 41 -0.73 26.34 58.37
N HIS A 42 -1.78 27.16 58.31
CA HIS A 42 -2.01 28.38 57.52
C HIS A 42 -1.68 28.43 56.00
N ALA A 43 -2.74 28.70 55.23
CA ALA A 43 -2.65 29.09 53.82
C ALA A 43 -2.00 30.47 53.66
N PRO A 44 -0.93 30.61 52.87
CA PRO A 44 -0.43 31.90 52.38
C PRO A 44 -1.10 32.27 51.04
N PRO A 45 -1.05 33.56 50.63
CA PRO A 45 -1.83 34.08 49.52
C PRO A 45 -1.33 33.58 48.16
N HIS A 46 -2.24 33.54 47.19
CA HIS A 46 -1.99 33.17 45.79
C HIS A 46 -0.81 33.96 45.20
N ALA A 47 0.29 33.25 44.93
CA ALA A 47 1.34 33.73 44.06
C ALA A 47 0.91 33.51 42.60
N HIS A 48 0.94 34.56 41.79
CA HIS A 48 0.82 34.46 40.34
C HIS A 48 1.94 33.58 39.79
N VAL A 49 1.59 32.35 39.37
CA VAL A 49 2.47 31.52 38.56
C VAL A 49 2.41 32.08 37.14
N GLY A 50 3.48 32.74 36.72
CA GLY A 50 3.65 33.16 35.33
C GLY A 50 3.64 31.94 34.40
N SER A 51 3.06 32.10 33.23
CA SER A 51 2.99 31.06 32.19
C SER A 51 4.39 30.49 31.88
N PRO A 52 4.52 29.18 31.61
CA PRO A 52 5.78 28.61 31.15
C PRO A 52 6.20 29.29 29.83
N PRO A 53 7.51 29.50 29.60
CA PRO A 53 7.98 30.05 28.34
C PRO A 53 7.62 29.10 27.18
N PRO A 54 7.36 29.64 25.98
CA PRO A 54 7.11 28.81 24.80
C PRO A 54 8.32 27.90 24.54
N PRO A 55 8.10 26.70 23.96
CA PRO A 55 9.19 25.81 23.61
C PRO A 55 10.18 26.53 22.69
N ALA A 56 11.47 26.34 22.95
CA ALA A 56 12.53 26.88 22.11
C ALA A 56 12.31 26.44 20.66
N ALA A 57 12.39 27.39 19.73
CA ALA A 57 12.27 27.13 18.31
C ALA A 57 13.28 26.04 17.90
N ILE A 58 12.79 25.00 17.22
CA ILE A 58 13.64 23.97 16.62
C ILE A 58 14.55 24.71 15.61
N PRO A 59 15.88 24.54 15.69
CA PRO A 59 16.78 25.16 14.73
C PRO A 59 16.40 24.68 13.32
N PRO A 60 16.42 25.56 12.31
CA PRO A 60 16.15 25.15 10.94
C PRO A 60 17.11 24.02 10.55
N PRO A 61 16.65 23.02 9.76
CA PRO A 61 17.55 22.00 9.24
C PRO A 61 18.73 22.68 8.55
N PRO A 62 19.95 22.12 8.67
CA PRO A 62 21.12 22.68 8.00
C PRO A 62 20.80 22.85 6.52
N ALA A 63 21.10 24.05 5.99
CA ALA A 63 20.85 24.40 4.60
C ALA A 63 21.34 23.27 3.69
N ALA A 64 20.43 22.70 2.91
CA ALA A 64 20.77 21.73 1.89
C ALA A 64 21.86 22.36 1.01
N ASN A 65 23.06 21.79 1.10
CA ASN A 65 24.17 22.25 0.29
C ASN A 65 23.74 22.05 -1.16
N SER A 66 23.62 23.16 -1.90
CA SER A 66 23.15 23.19 -3.27
C SER A 66 24.22 22.60 -4.20
N SER A 67 24.43 21.29 -4.13
CA SER A 67 25.06 20.54 -5.20
C SER A 67 24.01 20.39 -6.30
N SER A 68 24.16 21.21 -7.34
CA SER A 68 23.57 21.10 -8.68
C SER A 68 22.37 20.16 -8.80
N ASN A 69 21.19 20.76 -8.94
CA ASN A 69 19.91 20.09 -9.20
C ASN A 69 19.83 19.46 -10.62
N SER A 70 20.95 18.98 -11.17
CA SER A 70 20.98 18.25 -12.44
C SER A 70 20.47 16.83 -12.16
N THR A 71 19.29 16.50 -12.68
CA THR A 71 18.99 15.11 -13.00
C THR A 71 20.07 14.67 -13.98
N ASN A 72 21.08 13.94 -13.52
CA ASN A 72 21.94 13.20 -14.44
C ASN A 72 21.06 12.09 -15.03
N VAL A 73 20.36 12.43 -16.10
CA VAL A 73 19.78 11.45 -17.00
C VAL A 73 20.94 11.01 -17.87
N ASP A 74 21.41 9.77 -17.67
CA ASP A 74 22.44 9.23 -18.55
C ASP A 74 21.85 8.97 -19.97
N ALA A 75 22.72 8.67 -20.94
CA ALA A 75 22.29 8.41 -22.32
C ALA A 75 21.31 7.22 -22.47
N GLY A 76 21.15 6.39 -21.42
CA GLY A 76 20.22 5.28 -21.36
C GLY A 76 18.90 5.58 -20.61
N GLY A 77 18.67 6.84 -20.23
CA GLY A 77 17.47 7.28 -19.53
C GLY A 77 17.46 6.94 -18.03
N TRP A 78 18.61 6.61 -17.44
CA TRP A 78 18.71 6.31 -16.01
C TRP A 78 18.85 7.59 -15.19
N LEU A 79 18.14 7.64 -14.07
CA LEU A 79 18.20 8.69 -13.06
C LEU A 79 18.92 8.16 -11.82
N ASP A 80 19.70 9.02 -11.17
CA ASP A 80 20.34 8.67 -9.90
C ASP A 80 19.33 8.70 -8.73
N ALA A 81 19.45 7.74 -7.82
CA ALA A 81 18.68 7.62 -6.59
C ALA A 81 19.54 7.03 -5.46
N ARG A 82 19.04 7.10 -4.23
CA ARG A 82 19.54 6.23 -3.15
C ARG A 82 18.52 5.16 -2.82
N ALA A 83 19.03 4.00 -2.44
CA ALA A 83 18.22 2.92 -1.90
C ALA A 83 18.64 2.57 -0.49
N THR A 84 17.64 2.37 0.36
CA THR A 84 17.74 1.59 1.60
C THR A 84 16.88 0.35 1.47
N TRP A 85 16.79 -0.46 2.52
CA TRP A 85 15.80 -1.51 2.61
C TRP A 85 15.25 -1.67 4.02
N TYR A 86 14.07 -2.27 4.13
CA TYR A 86 13.38 -2.49 5.39
C TYR A 86 12.74 -3.87 5.48
N GLY A 87 12.35 -4.22 6.71
CA GLY A 87 11.71 -5.50 7.02
C GLY A 87 12.66 -6.69 7.07
N ALA A 88 12.14 -7.87 6.74
CA ALA A 88 12.94 -9.09 6.72
C ALA A 88 13.89 -9.14 5.49
N PRO A 89 15.11 -9.69 5.63
CA PRO A 89 16.09 -9.74 4.53
C PRO A 89 15.61 -10.44 3.25
N LYS A 90 14.65 -11.35 3.36
CA LYS A 90 14.01 -12.05 2.22
C LYS A 90 12.49 -11.85 2.21
N GLY A 91 12.03 -10.76 2.83
CA GLY A 91 10.62 -10.37 2.88
C GLY A 91 10.27 -9.34 1.81
N ALA A 92 9.03 -8.86 1.87
CA ALA A 92 8.45 -7.93 0.92
C ALA A 92 8.38 -6.48 1.43
N GLY A 93 9.17 -6.15 2.46
CA GLY A 93 9.09 -4.87 3.17
C GLY A 93 8.33 -5.04 4.48
N PRO A 94 7.03 -4.68 4.56
CA PRO A 94 6.32 -4.66 5.83
C PRO A 94 5.97 -6.06 6.34
N ASP A 95 5.92 -6.23 7.66
CA ASP A 95 5.64 -7.52 8.31
C ASP A 95 4.24 -8.07 7.97
N ASP A 96 3.28 -7.19 7.64
CA ASP A 96 1.93 -7.58 7.23
C ASP A 96 1.81 -7.89 5.73
N ASN A 97 2.91 -7.77 4.96
CA ASN A 97 2.94 -7.88 3.50
C ASN A 97 1.91 -6.97 2.80
N GLY A 98 1.66 -5.79 3.38
CA GLY A 98 0.84 -4.74 2.77
C GLY A 98 1.65 -3.54 2.30
N GLY A 99 1.08 -2.35 2.50
CA GLY A 99 1.71 -1.06 2.28
C GLY A 99 0.67 0.06 2.17
N ALA A 100 1.13 1.30 2.08
CA ALA A 100 0.28 2.47 1.92
C ALA A 100 -0.56 2.45 0.64
N CYS A 101 -0.21 1.66 -0.37
CA CYS A 101 -1.05 1.53 -1.57
C CYS A 101 -2.36 0.78 -1.35
N GLY A 102 -2.51 0.09 -0.21
CA GLY A 102 -3.67 -0.76 0.08
C GLY A 102 -3.53 -2.19 -0.42
N PHE A 103 -2.57 -2.47 -1.32
CA PHE A 103 -2.23 -3.81 -1.77
C PHE A 103 -1.86 -4.71 -0.60
N LYS A 104 -2.27 -5.98 -0.69
CA LYS A 104 -1.97 -7.03 0.30
C LYS A 104 -1.31 -8.21 -0.37
N ASN A 105 -0.69 -9.06 0.45
CA ASN A 105 0.04 -10.25 -0.01
C ASN A 105 1.15 -9.91 -1.02
N VAL A 106 1.83 -8.76 -0.85
CA VAL A 106 2.85 -8.31 -1.80
C VAL A 106 4.11 -9.19 -1.83
N ASN A 107 4.19 -10.17 -0.91
CA ASN A 107 5.16 -11.25 -0.93
C ASN A 107 4.83 -12.37 -1.93
N LEU A 108 3.59 -12.48 -2.38
CA LEU A 108 3.13 -13.50 -3.33
C LEU A 108 3.12 -12.92 -4.76
N PRO A 109 3.05 -13.78 -5.80
CA PRO A 109 2.80 -13.33 -7.16
C PRO A 109 1.54 -12.44 -7.26
N PRO A 110 1.54 -11.40 -8.11
CA PRO A 110 2.60 -11.10 -9.07
C PRO A 110 3.79 -10.30 -8.47
N PHE A 111 3.58 -9.57 -7.37
CA PHE A 111 4.60 -8.71 -6.77
C PHE A 111 5.86 -9.48 -6.34
N SER A 112 5.68 -10.69 -5.81
CA SER A 112 6.75 -11.65 -5.47
C SER A 112 7.86 -11.03 -4.62
N ALA A 113 7.48 -10.17 -3.66
CA ALA A 113 8.37 -9.38 -2.83
C ALA A 113 9.29 -8.39 -3.58
N MET A 114 9.10 -8.15 -4.88
CA MET A 114 9.82 -7.14 -5.66
C MET A 114 9.16 -5.77 -5.51
N THR A 115 9.14 -5.27 -4.28
CA THR A 115 8.42 -4.08 -3.85
C THR A 115 9.35 -2.98 -3.33
N SER A 116 8.83 -1.76 -3.30
CA SER A 116 9.51 -0.61 -2.73
C SER A 116 8.52 0.37 -2.11
N CYS A 117 8.94 1.06 -1.05
CA CYS A 117 8.44 2.39 -0.77
C CYS A 117 9.01 3.39 -1.77
N GLY A 118 8.23 4.42 -2.09
CA GLY A 118 8.72 5.62 -2.77
C GLY A 118 8.65 6.86 -1.87
N ASN A 119 9.59 7.79 -2.04
CA ASN A 119 9.41 9.15 -1.54
C ASN A 119 8.43 9.95 -2.42
N GLU A 120 8.15 11.20 -2.06
CA GLU A 120 7.10 12.03 -2.67
C GLU A 120 7.09 12.04 -4.21
N PRO A 121 8.22 12.17 -4.94
CA PRO A 121 8.21 12.13 -6.40
C PRO A 121 7.83 10.77 -7.02
N LEU A 122 7.92 9.69 -6.24
CA LEU A 122 7.66 8.32 -6.66
C LEU A 122 6.27 7.85 -6.23
N PHE A 123 5.89 8.08 -4.97
CA PHE A 123 4.60 7.65 -4.42
C PHE A 123 3.46 8.65 -4.71
N LYS A 124 3.77 9.94 -4.91
CA LYS A 124 2.83 10.98 -5.36
C LYS A 124 1.51 10.99 -4.58
N ASP A 125 1.61 10.92 -3.26
CA ASP A 125 0.47 10.88 -2.32
C ASP A 125 -0.53 9.72 -2.55
N GLY A 126 -0.14 8.68 -3.30
CA GLY A 126 -0.97 7.54 -3.64
C GLY A 126 -1.04 7.30 -5.15
N LYS A 127 -0.91 8.36 -5.94
CA LYS A 127 -0.95 8.30 -7.42
C LYS A 127 0.22 7.58 -8.06
N GLY A 128 1.27 7.27 -7.31
CA GLY A 128 2.38 6.44 -7.76
C GLY A 128 2.20 4.95 -7.45
N CYS A 129 1.12 4.57 -6.76
CA CYS A 129 0.85 3.19 -6.42
C CYS A 129 0.73 2.32 -7.66
N GLY A 130 1.43 1.18 -7.65
CA GLY A 130 1.47 0.24 -8.76
C GLY A 130 2.48 0.59 -9.86
N SER A 131 3.07 1.80 -9.85
CA SER A 131 4.13 2.17 -10.80
C SER A 131 5.32 1.22 -10.76
N CYS A 132 5.80 0.81 -11.94
CA CYS A 132 6.97 -0.05 -12.09
C CYS A 132 8.23 0.72 -12.45
N TYR A 133 9.34 0.33 -11.82
CA TYR A 133 10.65 0.90 -12.08
C TYR A 133 11.67 -0.20 -12.29
N GLN A 134 12.54 -0.03 -13.29
CA GLN A 134 13.80 -0.76 -13.30
C GLN A 134 14.79 -0.04 -12.39
N ILE A 135 15.43 -0.79 -11.51
CA ILE A 135 16.47 -0.34 -10.59
C ILE A 135 17.75 -1.11 -10.85
N ARG A 136 18.91 -0.47 -10.71
CA ARG A 136 20.21 -1.15 -10.75
C ARG A 136 21.19 -0.45 -9.83
N CYS A 137 22.06 -1.22 -9.20
CA CYS A 137 23.24 -0.66 -8.55
C CYS A 137 24.49 -0.93 -9.40
N VAL A 138 25.44 0.00 -9.39
CA VAL A 138 26.63 -0.06 -10.25
C VAL A 138 27.85 -0.47 -9.43
N SER A 139 28.75 -1.28 -10.01
CA SER A 139 29.96 -1.77 -9.32
C SER A 139 30.89 -0.65 -8.83
N ALA A 140 30.81 0.55 -9.42
CA ALA A 140 31.54 1.74 -8.95
C ALA A 140 31.06 2.21 -7.56
N GLY A 141 29.81 1.94 -7.19
CA GLY A 141 29.23 2.30 -5.89
C GLY A 141 29.35 1.21 -4.82
N HIS A 142 29.32 -0.07 -5.20
CA HIS A 142 29.54 -1.18 -4.26
C HIS A 142 30.03 -2.46 -5.00
N PRO A 143 31.05 -3.18 -4.49
CA PRO A 143 31.63 -4.33 -5.20
C PRO A 143 30.65 -5.49 -5.42
N ALA A 144 29.65 -5.65 -4.55
CA ALA A 144 28.60 -6.66 -4.69
C ALA A 144 27.60 -6.37 -5.82
N CYS A 145 27.54 -5.15 -6.36
CA CYS A 145 26.57 -4.79 -7.39
C CYS A 145 26.77 -5.58 -8.69
N SER A 146 25.69 -6.19 -9.19
CA SER A 146 25.68 -6.93 -10.46
C SER A 146 25.72 -6.00 -11.67
N GLY A 147 25.11 -4.82 -11.57
CA GLY A 147 24.85 -3.94 -12.71
C GLY A 147 23.66 -4.39 -13.58
N VAL A 148 23.06 -5.54 -13.27
CA VAL A 148 21.86 -6.06 -13.93
C VAL A 148 20.63 -5.36 -13.34
N PRO A 149 19.71 -4.85 -14.17
CA PRO A 149 18.53 -4.18 -13.67
C PRO A 149 17.46 -5.16 -13.21
N GLU A 150 16.83 -4.83 -12.08
CA GLU A 150 15.68 -5.54 -11.51
C GLU A 150 14.43 -4.65 -11.62
N THR A 151 13.25 -5.24 -11.75
CA THR A 151 11.99 -4.48 -11.75
C THR A 151 11.37 -4.51 -10.35
N VAL A 152 10.96 -3.35 -9.85
CA VAL A 152 10.23 -3.20 -8.59
C VAL A 152 8.95 -2.42 -8.79
N ILE A 153 7.97 -2.66 -7.91
CA ILE A 153 6.69 -1.96 -7.89
C ILE A 153 6.59 -1.09 -6.63
N ILE A 154 6.07 0.13 -6.79
CA ILE A 154 5.73 1.00 -5.65
C ILE A 154 4.46 0.46 -4.99
N THR A 155 4.60 -0.06 -3.77
CA THR A 155 3.48 -0.61 -2.98
C THR A 155 3.29 0.10 -1.64
N ASP A 156 4.22 0.99 -1.29
CA ASP A 156 4.24 1.70 -0.02
C ASP A 156 4.94 3.07 -0.15
N MET A 157 5.03 3.84 0.94
CA MET A 157 5.64 5.16 0.98
C MET A 157 6.75 5.29 2.02
N ASN A 158 7.73 6.14 1.74
CA ASN A 158 8.68 6.62 2.72
C ASN A 158 9.11 8.05 2.35
N TYR A 159 8.56 9.04 3.05
CA TYR A 159 8.82 10.47 2.77
C TYR A 159 10.05 11.01 3.49
N TYR A 160 10.84 10.16 4.13
CA TYR A 160 12.06 10.60 4.80
C TYR A 160 13.07 11.15 3.76
N PRO A 161 13.60 12.38 3.94
CA PRO A 161 14.34 13.07 2.88
C PRO A 161 15.81 12.60 2.78
N VAL A 162 16.05 11.35 2.36
CA VAL A 162 17.41 10.77 2.17
C VAL A 162 18.12 11.35 0.95
N SER A 163 17.37 11.53 -0.14
CA SER A 163 17.84 11.98 -1.45
C SER A 163 16.65 12.48 -2.27
N ARG A 164 16.92 13.10 -3.43
CA ARG A 164 15.85 13.54 -4.34
C ARG A 164 14.90 12.41 -4.73
N PHE A 165 15.46 11.26 -5.13
CA PHE A 165 14.73 10.03 -5.34
C PHE A 165 15.25 9.01 -4.33
N HIS A 166 14.36 8.49 -3.49
CA HIS A 166 14.68 7.50 -2.48
C HIS A 166 13.72 6.33 -2.60
N PHE A 167 14.31 5.14 -2.77
CA PHE A 167 13.61 3.87 -2.74
C PHE A 167 13.93 3.19 -1.42
N ASP A 168 12.92 2.89 -0.61
CA ASP A 168 13.09 1.98 0.52
C ASP A 168 12.63 0.60 0.06
N LEU A 169 13.57 -0.21 -0.39
CA LEU A 169 13.28 -1.48 -1.05
C LEU A 169 12.88 -2.55 -0.04
N SER A 170 12.18 -3.58 -0.48
CA SER A 170 12.14 -4.82 0.29
C SER A 170 13.54 -5.45 0.40
N GLY A 171 13.77 -6.26 1.44
CA GLY A 171 15.01 -7.03 1.54
C GLY A 171 15.25 -7.95 0.33
N THR A 172 14.18 -8.46 -0.30
CA THR A 172 14.26 -9.26 -1.52
C THR A 172 14.77 -8.42 -2.70
N ALA A 173 14.11 -7.30 -2.99
CA ALA A 173 14.45 -6.41 -4.10
C ALA A 173 15.86 -5.80 -3.94
N PHE A 174 16.21 -5.35 -2.73
CA PHE A 174 17.54 -4.80 -2.46
C PHE A 174 18.65 -5.83 -2.70
N GLY A 175 18.45 -7.06 -2.20
CA GLY A 175 19.41 -8.14 -2.39
C GLY A 175 19.47 -8.66 -3.84
N ALA A 176 18.41 -8.52 -4.63
CA ALA A 176 18.37 -8.98 -6.03
C ALA A 176 19.34 -8.21 -6.94
N MET A 177 19.66 -6.95 -6.61
CA MET A 177 20.65 -6.16 -7.36
C MET A 177 22.11 -6.62 -7.17
N ALA A 178 22.37 -7.62 -6.31
CA ALA A 178 23.71 -8.13 -6.07
C ALA A 178 24.11 -9.19 -7.11
N LYS A 179 25.43 -9.40 -7.25
CA LYS A 179 25.99 -10.60 -7.90
C LYS A 179 25.55 -11.85 -7.15
N ASP A 180 25.46 -12.96 -7.87
CA ASP A 180 25.11 -14.27 -7.31
C ASP A 180 25.91 -14.58 -6.02
N GLY A 181 25.19 -14.92 -4.96
CA GLY A 181 25.77 -15.25 -3.66
C GLY A 181 26.24 -14.05 -2.81
N ARG A 182 26.07 -12.81 -3.29
CA ARG A 182 26.47 -11.59 -2.57
C ARG A 182 25.29 -10.72 -2.12
N ASN A 183 24.07 -11.28 -2.13
CA ASN A 183 22.85 -10.59 -1.73
C ASN A 183 22.94 -10.03 -0.31
N ASP A 184 23.41 -10.85 0.64
CA ASP A 184 23.56 -10.42 2.03
C ASP A 184 24.68 -9.38 2.18
N GLU A 185 25.78 -9.51 1.44
CA GLU A 185 26.84 -8.50 1.44
C GLU A 185 26.29 -7.13 1.01
N LEU A 186 25.49 -7.08 -0.06
CA LEU A 186 24.86 -5.84 -0.50
C LEU A 186 23.91 -5.32 0.59
N ARG A 187 23.01 -6.15 1.14
CA ARG A 187 22.07 -5.74 2.22
C ARG A 187 22.79 -5.13 3.43
N HIS A 188 23.95 -5.66 3.81
CA HIS A 188 24.73 -5.14 4.93
C HIS A 188 25.34 -3.75 4.67
N ALA A 189 25.40 -3.28 3.42
CA ALA A 189 25.73 -1.88 3.13
C ALA A 189 24.69 -0.92 3.70
N GLY A 190 23.44 -1.37 3.87
CA GLY A 190 22.32 -0.62 4.43
C GLY A 190 21.75 0.43 3.48
N ILE A 191 22.61 1.32 2.99
CA ILE A 191 22.28 2.37 2.02
C ILE A 191 23.28 2.33 0.85
N ILE A 192 22.78 2.44 -0.38
CA ILE A 192 23.60 2.47 -1.60
C ILE A 192 23.13 3.57 -2.54
N ASP A 193 24.07 4.11 -3.32
CA ASP A 193 23.73 4.86 -4.52
C ASP A 193 23.33 3.86 -5.62
N MET A 194 22.25 4.17 -6.32
CA MET A 194 21.71 3.34 -7.38
C MET A 194 21.16 4.21 -8.51
N GLN A 195 20.73 3.56 -9.58
CA GLN A 195 20.06 4.21 -10.68
C GLN A 195 18.70 3.56 -10.93
N PHE A 196 17.75 4.34 -11.41
CA PHE A 196 16.43 3.86 -11.75
C PHE A 196 15.88 4.49 -13.02
N ARG A 197 14.88 3.86 -13.61
CA ARG A 197 14.04 4.45 -14.66
C ARG A 197 12.65 3.85 -14.60
N ARG A 198 11.63 4.64 -14.93
CA ARG A 198 10.26 4.13 -15.03
C ARG A 198 10.13 3.20 -16.23
N VAL A 199 9.39 2.12 -16.07
CA VAL A 199 9.09 1.16 -17.15
C VAL A 199 7.62 0.76 -17.10
N PRO A 200 7.04 0.30 -18.23
CA PRO A 200 5.71 -0.25 -18.21
C PRO A 200 5.60 -1.48 -17.30
N CYS A 201 4.54 -1.55 -16.50
CA CYS A 201 4.16 -2.74 -15.75
C CYS A 201 3.60 -3.82 -16.68
N GLN A 202 3.89 -5.09 -16.34
CA GLN A 202 3.39 -6.24 -17.06
C GLN A 202 2.99 -7.34 -16.08
N TYR A 203 1.71 -7.71 -16.09
CA TYR A 203 1.12 -8.76 -15.28
C TYR A 203 0.51 -9.85 -16.18
N PRO A 204 1.32 -10.77 -16.73
CA PRO A 204 0.84 -11.80 -17.64
C PRO A 204 -0.25 -12.68 -17.02
N GLY A 205 -1.37 -12.82 -17.72
CA GLY A 205 -2.50 -13.63 -17.27
C GLY A 205 -3.39 -12.96 -16.22
N LEU A 206 -3.09 -11.72 -15.83
CA LEU A 206 -3.94 -10.90 -14.98
C LEU A 206 -4.58 -9.75 -15.77
N THR A 207 -5.76 -9.38 -15.33
CA THR A 207 -6.49 -8.19 -15.77
C THR A 207 -6.62 -7.24 -14.60
N VAL A 208 -7.05 -6.01 -14.86
CA VAL A 208 -7.32 -5.05 -13.78
C VAL A 208 -8.39 -5.64 -12.86
N THR A 209 -8.15 -5.62 -11.55
CA THR A 209 -9.09 -6.13 -10.55
C THR A 209 -9.56 -5.02 -9.63
N PHE A 210 -10.80 -5.14 -9.17
CA PHE A 210 -11.43 -4.18 -8.27
C PHE A 210 -11.79 -4.88 -6.96
N HIS A 211 -11.09 -4.53 -5.87
CA HIS A 211 -11.37 -5.05 -4.53
C HIS A 211 -12.25 -4.08 -3.76
N VAL A 212 -13.51 -4.44 -3.57
CA VAL A 212 -14.45 -3.66 -2.76
C VAL A 212 -14.04 -3.79 -1.30
N GLN A 213 -13.69 -2.68 -0.66
CA GLN A 213 -13.13 -2.68 0.69
C GLN A 213 -14.17 -3.08 1.74
N HIS A 214 -13.73 -3.73 2.82
CA HIS A 214 -14.56 -4.26 3.91
C HIS A 214 -15.57 -3.25 4.52
N GLY A 215 -15.24 -1.96 4.57
CA GLY A 215 -16.13 -0.92 5.12
C GLY A 215 -17.29 -0.50 4.19
N SER A 216 -17.33 -1.02 2.96
CA SER A 216 -18.31 -0.63 1.95
C SER A 216 -19.73 -1.05 2.33
N ASN A 217 -20.70 -0.23 1.94
CA ASN A 217 -22.15 -0.44 2.10
C ASN A 217 -22.89 0.40 1.02
N PRO A 218 -24.23 0.29 0.89
CA PRO A 218 -24.95 0.99 -0.18
C PRO A 218 -24.81 2.53 -0.20
N TYR A 219 -24.32 3.16 0.87
CA TYR A 219 -24.13 4.62 0.95
C TYR A 219 -22.66 5.05 0.90
N TYR A 220 -21.73 4.11 1.02
CA TYR A 220 -20.29 4.33 1.03
C TYR A 220 -19.61 3.17 0.32
N LEU A 221 -18.94 3.44 -0.80
CA LEU A 221 -18.23 2.42 -1.57
C LEU A 221 -16.77 2.83 -1.66
N ALA A 222 -15.87 1.94 -1.26
CA ALA A 222 -14.43 2.11 -1.44
C ALA A 222 -13.87 0.93 -2.24
N ILE A 223 -13.10 1.24 -3.28
CA ILE A 223 -12.59 0.26 -4.24
C ILE A 223 -11.09 0.44 -4.34
N LEU A 224 -10.35 -0.63 -4.10
CA LEU A 224 -8.93 -0.74 -4.43
C LEU A 224 -8.80 -1.23 -5.86
N VAL A 225 -7.99 -0.56 -6.67
CA VAL A 225 -7.69 -0.99 -8.05
C VAL A 225 -6.29 -1.60 -8.07
N GLU A 226 -6.14 -2.78 -8.67
CA GLU A 226 -4.88 -3.52 -8.75
C GLU A 226 -4.61 -4.09 -10.16
N TYR A 227 -3.33 -4.35 -10.42
CA TYR A 227 -2.79 -5.07 -11.59
C TYR A 227 -2.96 -4.38 -12.94
N GLU A 228 -2.84 -3.06 -12.94
CA GLU A 228 -2.76 -2.22 -14.12
C GLU A 228 -1.41 -2.41 -14.82
N ASN A 229 -1.43 -2.81 -16.09
CA ASN A 229 -0.26 -2.76 -16.96
C ASN A 229 0.01 -1.32 -17.41
N GLY A 230 1.05 -1.14 -18.22
CA GLY A 230 1.39 0.16 -18.77
C GLY A 230 1.96 1.04 -17.67
N ASP A 231 1.34 2.18 -17.40
CA ASP A 231 1.87 3.14 -16.42
C ASP A 231 1.92 2.57 -14.98
N GLY A 232 1.07 1.57 -14.70
CA GLY A 232 1.00 0.89 -13.41
C GLY A 232 0.20 1.62 -12.35
N ASP A 233 -0.17 2.88 -12.60
CA ASP A 233 -0.89 3.73 -11.67
C ASP A 233 -2.25 4.18 -12.20
N VAL A 234 -3.07 4.69 -11.27
CA VAL A 234 -4.38 5.25 -11.52
C VAL A 234 -4.39 6.70 -11.06
N ASP A 235 -4.72 7.61 -11.97
CA ASP A 235 -4.86 9.04 -11.69
C ASP A 235 -6.32 9.44 -11.42
N GLN A 236 -7.30 8.67 -11.93
CA GLN A 236 -8.73 8.88 -11.67
C GLN A 236 -9.54 7.60 -11.84
N VAL A 237 -10.52 7.39 -10.95
CA VAL A 237 -11.60 6.42 -11.14
C VAL A 237 -12.94 7.13 -11.24
N ASP A 238 -13.74 6.80 -12.23
CA ASP A 238 -15.16 7.17 -12.31
C ASP A 238 -16.04 5.93 -12.17
N ILE A 239 -17.22 6.12 -11.60
CA ILE A 239 -18.24 5.08 -11.45
C ILE A 239 -19.52 5.47 -12.19
N MET A 240 -20.14 4.48 -12.83
CA MET A 240 -21.45 4.60 -13.44
C MET A 240 -22.39 3.59 -12.78
N GLN A 241 -23.50 4.09 -12.27
CA GLN A 241 -24.56 3.28 -11.67
C GLN A 241 -25.48 2.69 -12.75
N SER A 242 -26.27 1.70 -12.36
CA SER A 242 -27.36 1.19 -13.19
C SER A 242 -28.72 1.55 -12.58
N ARG A 243 -29.77 1.45 -13.40
CA ARG A 243 -31.16 1.69 -13.00
C ARG A 243 -32.08 0.65 -13.64
N PRO A 244 -33.28 0.42 -13.09
CA PRO A 244 -34.24 -0.50 -13.70
C PRO A 244 -34.48 -0.13 -15.17
N ASP A 245 -34.39 -1.15 -16.03
CA ASP A 245 -34.63 -0.97 -17.45
C ASP A 245 -36.10 -0.65 -17.72
N VAL A 246 -36.32 0.50 -18.34
CA VAL A 246 -37.65 1.01 -18.68
C VAL A 246 -38.24 0.28 -19.89
N ALA A 247 -37.44 -0.51 -20.62
CA ALA A 247 -37.88 -1.33 -21.75
C ALA A 247 -38.62 -2.61 -21.34
N GLY A 248 -38.74 -2.90 -20.04
CA GLY A 248 -39.69 -3.91 -19.53
C GLY A 248 -39.15 -5.34 -19.39
N GLU A 249 -37.85 -5.56 -19.59
CA GLU A 249 -37.24 -6.90 -19.48
C GLU A 249 -36.81 -7.27 -18.04
N GLY A 250 -37.08 -6.40 -17.05
CA GLY A 250 -36.79 -6.69 -15.63
C GLY A 250 -35.31 -6.64 -15.25
N GLY A 251 -34.44 -6.17 -16.15
CA GLY A 251 -33.01 -5.99 -15.92
C GLY A 251 -32.63 -4.61 -15.37
N MET A 252 -31.35 -4.45 -15.01
CA MET A 252 -30.74 -3.16 -14.71
C MET A 252 -29.92 -2.72 -15.93
N ALA A 253 -30.03 -1.44 -16.32
CA ALA A 253 -29.29 -0.85 -17.43
C ALA A 253 -28.37 0.28 -16.94
N PRO A 254 -27.15 0.43 -17.48
CA PRO A 254 -26.26 1.54 -17.16
C PRO A 254 -26.93 2.89 -17.40
N THR A 255 -26.72 3.86 -16.50
CA THR A 255 -27.33 5.19 -16.63
C THR A 255 -26.76 6.01 -17.79
N GLY A 256 -25.53 5.70 -18.23
CA GLY A 256 -24.75 6.52 -19.15
C GLY A 256 -24.08 7.73 -18.50
N GLU A 257 -24.17 7.85 -17.16
CA GLU A 257 -23.62 8.97 -16.40
C GLU A 257 -22.41 8.52 -15.58
N TRP A 258 -21.25 9.10 -15.89
CA TRP A 258 -20.01 8.90 -15.15
C TRP A 258 -19.88 9.92 -14.03
N VAL A 259 -19.64 9.44 -12.81
CA VAL A 259 -19.39 10.28 -11.64
C VAL A 259 -17.99 10.00 -11.11
N PRO A 260 -17.14 11.02 -10.91
CA PRO A 260 -15.80 10.82 -10.39
C PRO A 260 -15.84 10.33 -8.94
N MET A 261 -15.02 9.32 -8.64
CA MET A 261 -14.73 8.90 -7.29
C MET A 261 -13.62 9.78 -6.69
N THR A 262 -13.60 9.89 -5.37
CA THR A 262 -12.58 10.63 -4.64
C THR A 262 -11.44 9.69 -4.25
N GLU A 263 -10.20 10.09 -4.51
CA GLU A 263 -9.03 9.38 -3.97
C GLU A 263 -9.08 9.39 -2.43
N SER A 264 -9.05 8.22 -1.82
CA SER A 264 -9.06 8.09 -0.36
C SER A 264 -7.64 8.03 0.18
N TRP A 265 -6.89 7.01 -0.23
CA TRP A 265 -5.50 6.78 0.16
C TRP A 265 -4.90 5.69 -0.72
N GLY A 266 -3.66 5.85 -1.20
CA GLY A 266 -3.03 4.85 -2.06
C GLY A 266 -3.83 4.62 -3.34
N SER A 267 -4.08 3.36 -3.71
CA SER A 267 -4.94 3.01 -4.85
C SER A 267 -6.42 2.80 -4.47
N ILE A 268 -6.87 3.36 -3.33
CA ILE A 268 -8.25 3.23 -2.85
C ILE A 268 -9.08 4.47 -3.23
N TRP A 269 -10.16 4.24 -3.98
CA TRP A 269 -11.09 5.26 -4.47
C TRP A 269 -12.44 5.11 -3.79
N ARG A 270 -13.00 6.21 -3.29
CA ARG A 270 -14.26 6.21 -2.53
C ARG A 270 -15.37 7.04 -3.17
N MET A 271 -16.60 6.62 -2.92
CA MET A 271 -17.82 7.37 -3.20
C MET A 271 -18.77 7.32 -2.01
N ASP A 272 -19.24 8.50 -1.61
CA ASP A 272 -20.19 8.72 -0.52
C ASP A 272 -21.49 9.32 -1.07
N THR A 273 -22.64 8.71 -0.78
CA THR A 273 -23.94 9.16 -1.31
C THR A 273 -25.02 9.28 -0.24
N ARG A 274 -25.97 10.20 -0.45
CA ARG A 274 -27.14 10.37 0.43
C ARG A 274 -28.24 9.33 0.20
N ARG A 275 -28.22 8.67 -0.96
CA ARG A 275 -29.17 7.62 -1.36
C ARG A 275 -28.38 6.36 -1.64
N PRO A 276 -28.97 5.16 -1.43
CA PRO A 276 -28.33 3.91 -1.82
C PRO A 276 -27.88 3.97 -3.28
N MET A 277 -26.62 3.64 -3.53
CA MET A 277 -26.10 3.42 -4.86
C MET A 277 -26.75 2.17 -5.48
N GLN A 278 -27.01 2.22 -6.78
CA GLN A 278 -27.68 1.15 -7.51
C GLN A 278 -26.69 0.48 -8.47
N GLY A 279 -26.32 -0.76 -8.13
CA GLY A 279 -25.53 -1.62 -9.02
C GLY A 279 -26.41 -2.28 -10.10
N PRO A 280 -25.80 -3.00 -11.07
CA PRO A 280 -24.36 -3.19 -11.23
C PRO A 280 -23.63 -1.89 -11.56
N PHE A 281 -22.36 -1.80 -11.18
CA PHE A 281 -21.52 -0.62 -11.42
C PHE A 281 -20.51 -0.87 -12.53
N SER A 282 -20.45 0.05 -13.47
CA SER A 282 -19.33 0.15 -14.42
C SER A 282 -18.27 1.09 -13.86
N LEU A 283 -17.00 0.77 -14.08
CA LEU A 283 -15.87 1.59 -13.64
C LEU A 283 -15.07 2.07 -14.85
N ARG A 284 -14.65 3.33 -14.83
CA ARG A 284 -13.70 3.89 -15.79
C ARG A 284 -12.46 4.31 -15.04
N ILE A 285 -11.32 3.79 -15.46
CA ILE A 285 -10.01 4.11 -14.87
C ILE A 285 -9.19 4.93 -15.86
N THR A 286 -8.52 5.96 -15.36
CA THR A 286 -7.60 6.81 -16.13
C THR A 286 -6.22 6.70 -15.51
N ASN A 287 -5.20 6.38 -16.31
CA ASN A 287 -3.82 6.31 -15.83
C ASN A 287 -3.10 7.67 -15.95
N GLU A 288 -1.86 7.78 -15.46
CA GLU A 288 -1.12 9.05 -15.48
C GLU A 288 -0.90 9.61 -16.91
N SER A 289 -0.75 8.76 -17.93
CA SER A 289 -0.66 9.20 -19.33
C SER A 289 -1.99 9.64 -19.94
N GLY A 290 -3.10 9.57 -19.19
CA GLY A 290 -4.44 9.94 -19.64
C GLY A 290 -5.14 8.89 -20.51
N LYS A 291 -4.60 7.66 -20.60
CA LYS A 291 -5.30 6.54 -21.22
C LYS A 291 -6.43 6.09 -20.33
N THR A 292 -7.55 5.68 -20.92
CA THR A 292 -8.73 5.22 -20.19
C THR A 292 -9.13 3.81 -20.55
N LEU A 293 -9.63 3.07 -19.56
CA LEU A 293 -10.27 1.78 -19.74
C LEU A 293 -11.63 1.78 -19.05
N VAL A 294 -12.57 1.02 -19.59
CA VAL A 294 -13.93 0.87 -19.05
C VAL A 294 -14.20 -0.59 -18.74
N ALA A 295 -14.45 -0.88 -17.46
CA ALA A 295 -14.94 -2.16 -16.97
C ALA A 295 -16.46 -2.08 -16.85
N ASP A 296 -17.18 -2.54 -17.86
CA ASP A 296 -18.64 -2.45 -17.85
C ASP A 296 -19.28 -3.42 -16.86
N GLN A 297 -20.15 -2.91 -15.99
CA GLN A 297 -20.94 -3.66 -15.01
C GLN A 297 -20.11 -4.69 -14.21
N VAL A 298 -18.84 -4.36 -13.93
CA VAL A 298 -17.84 -5.26 -13.35
C VAL A 298 -18.13 -5.60 -11.89
N ILE A 299 -18.75 -4.67 -11.14
CA ILE A 299 -19.25 -4.95 -9.80
C ILE A 299 -20.76 -5.22 -9.93
N PRO A 300 -21.24 -6.43 -9.62
CA PRO A 300 -22.63 -6.83 -9.82
C PRO A 300 -23.57 -6.11 -8.83
N ALA A 301 -24.89 -6.24 -8.99
CA ALA A 301 -25.86 -5.58 -8.10
C ALA A 301 -25.87 -6.15 -6.68
N ASP A 302 -25.58 -7.44 -6.53
CA ASP A 302 -25.48 -8.22 -5.29
C ASP A 302 -24.05 -8.30 -4.75
N TRP A 303 -23.24 -7.27 -5.03
CA TRP A 303 -21.87 -7.18 -4.55
C TRP A 303 -21.79 -7.26 -3.02
N GLU A 304 -20.67 -7.77 -2.52
CA GLU A 304 -20.39 -7.89 -1.10
C GLU A 304 -19.11 -7.11 -0.73
N PRO A 305 -19.04 -6.53 0.49
CA PRO A 305 -17.80 -5.93 0.96
C PRO A 305 -16.70 -6.97 1.11
N ASN A 306 -15.46 -6.56 0.90
CA ASN A 306 -14.26 -7.40 0.93
C ASN A 306 -14.12 -8.41 -0.22
N GLU A 307 -14.93 -8.31 -1.27
CA GLU A 307 -14.85 -9.17 -2.45
C GLU A 307 -14.07 -8.54 -3.61
N ILE A 308 -13.42 -9.41 -4.39
CA ILE A 308 -12.61 -9.02 -5.56
C ILE A 308 -13.39 -9.33 -6.83
N TYR A 309 -13.53 -8.32 -7.69
CA TYR A 309 -14.18 -8.43 -8.98
C TYR A 309 -13.14 -8.24 -10.09
N SER A 310 -12.82 -9.33 -10.79
CA SER A 310 -11.90 -9.29 -11.92
C SER A 310 -12.58 -8.78 -13.17
N SER A 311 -11.92 -7.89 -13.90
CA SER A 311 -12.37 -7.42 -15.21
C SER A 311 -11.85 -8.30 -16.35
N ILE A 312 -12.17 -7.91 -17.58
CA ILE A 312 -11.59 -8.47 -18.81
C ILE A 312 -10.73 -7.45 -19.56
N ILE A 313 -10.36 -6.35 -18.90
CA ILE A 313 -9.64 -5.22 -19.52
C ILE A 313 -8.21 -5.12 -18.99
N GLN A 314 -7.33 -4.57 -19.81
CA GLN A 314 -5.95 -4.30 -19.46
C GLN A 314 -5.38 -3.16 -20.32
N PHE A 315 -4.39 -2.44 -19.81
CA PHE A 315 -3.65 -1.44 -20.58
C PHE A 315 -2.58 -2.14 -21.45
N ASP A 316 -2.45 -1.66 -22.69
CA ASP A 316 -1.40 -2.06 -23.63
C ASP A 316 -0.09 -1.27 -23.43
#